data_AF-A0A958FXU9-F1
#
_entry.id   AF-A0A958FXU9-F1
#
_cell.length_a   1.000
_cell.length_b   1.000
_cell.length_c   1.000
_cell.angle_alpha   90.00
_cell.angle_beta   90.00
_cell.angle_gamma   90.00
#
_symmetry.space_group_name_H-M   'P 1'
#
loop_
_entity.id
_entity.type
_entity.pdbx_description
1 polymer ?
#
loop_
_entity_poly.entity_id
_entity_poly.type
_entity_poly.pdbx_seq_one_letter_code
_entity_poly.pdbx_strand_id
1 'polypeptide(L)'
;MAKTIKNPWKDQRVLITGVCGTVGSELLNQVLNNQPSEIIGIDNNESALFFLSEKYREIPQVNLYLGDLRDRDRLIHLLDSIDIVLHSAALKHVILCEKSPTDAVQTNILGVQNIIDAAIQKQVKRVLFTSSDKAVNP
;
A
#
# COMPACT_ATOMS: atom_id res chain seq x y z
N MET A 1 -10.00 31.03 -11.66
CA MET A 1 -9.19 30.90 -10.44
C MET A 1 -8.76 29.45 -10.30
N ALA A 2 -7.46 29.16 -10.42
CA ALA A 2 -6.96 27.81 -10.18
C ALA A 2 -7.15 27.47 -8.70
N LYS A 3 -7.88 26.38 -8.38
CA LYS A 3 -7.92 25.85 -7.01
C LYS A 3 -6.49 25.51 -6.62
N THR A 4 -5.94 26.20 -5.63
CA THR A 4 -4.68 25.79 -4.99
C THR A 4 -4.90 24.38 -4.43
N ILE A 5 -4.33 23.37 -5.07
CA ILE A 5 -4.40 21.99 -4.61
C ILE A 5 -3.59 21.94 -3.31
N LYS A 6 -4.27 21.79 -2.17
CA LYS A 6 -3.61 21.53 -0.89
C LYS A 6 -2.80 20.24 -1.05
N ASN A 7 -1.52 20.27 -0.69
CA ASN A 7 -0.68 19.08 -0.62
C ASN A 7 -1.31 18.10 0.42
N PRO A 8 -1.89 16.97 -0.01
CA PRO A 8 -2.61 16.07 0.89
C PRO A 8 -1.68 15.17 1.70
N TRP A 9 -0.37 15.18 1.42
CA TRP A 9 0.62 14.30 2.03
C TRP A 9 1.34 14.95 3.21
N LYS A 10 1.33 16.29 3.27
CA LYS A 10 2.10 17.05 4.25
C LYS A 10 1.70 16.66 5.68
N ASP A 11 2.70 16.36 6.50
CA ASP A 11 2.55 16.01 7.92
C ASP A 11 1.62 14.79 8.15
N GLN A 12 1.40 13.95 7.12
CA GLN A 12 0.61 12.71 7.23
C GLN A 12 1.51 11.49 7.42
N ARG A 13 1.00 10.50 8.15
CA ARG A 13 1.55 9.14 8.18
C ARG A 13 0.85 8.30 7.10
N VAL A 14 1.62 7.82 6.13
CA VAL A 14 1.10 7.17 4.92
C VAL A 14 1.54 5.72 4.87
N LEU A 15 0.59 4.78 4.79
CA LEU A 15 0.86 3.38 4.52
C LEU A 15 0.75 3.09 3.02
N ILE A 16 1.72 2.41 2.44
CA ILE A 16 1.72 1.95 1.04
C ILE A 16 1.85 0.43 1.02
N THR A 17 0.82 -0.26 0.52
CA THR A 17 0.89 -1.72 0.33
C THR A 17 1.33 -2.05 -1.09
N GLY A 18 2.14 -3.09 -1.28
CA GLY A 18 2.70 -3.43 -2.60
C GLY A 18 3.81 -2.46 -2.98
N VAL A 19 4.54 -1.98 -1.96
CA VAL A 19 5.52 -0.88 -2.10
C VAL A 19 6.69 -1.23 -3.00
N CYS A 20 6.98 -2.52 -3.20
CA CYS A 20 8.02 -2.96 -4.12
C CYS A 20 7.55 -3.01 -5.58
N GLY A 21 6.23 -2.93 -5.82
CA GLY A 21 5.67 -2.87 -7.16
C GLY A 21 6.01 -1.57 -7.88
N THR A 22 5.89 -1.58 -9.20
CA THR A 22 6.14 -0.39 -10.05
C THR A 22 5.30 0.82 -9.63
N VAL A 23 4.02 0.61 -9.30
CA VAL A 23 3.13 1.68 -8.84
C VAL A 23 3.45 2.07 -7.40
N GLY A 24 3.61 1.10 -6.50
CA GLY A 24 3.87 1.36 -5.09
C GLY A 24 5.18 2.11 -4.83
N SER A 25 6.27 1.73 -5.52
CA SER A 25 7.56 2.40 -5.40
C SER A 25 7.54 3.84 -5.94
N GLU A 26 6.76 4.10 -6.98
CA GLU A 26 6.58 5.45 -7.51
C GLU A 26 5.66 6.30 -6.62
N LEU A 27 4.61 5.71 -6.05
CA LEU A 27 3.81 6.38 -5.01
C LEU A 27 4.67 6.76 -3.81
N LEU A 28 5.59 5.89 -3.37
CA LEU A 28 6.54 6.21 -2.31
C LEU A 28 7.38 7.45 -2.68
N ASN A 29 7.95 7.50 -3.88
CA ASN A 29 8.70 8.68 -4.35
C ASN A 29 7.86 9.97 -4.30
N GLN A 30 6.63 9.90 -4.82
CA GLN A 30 5.75 11.07 -4.91
C GLN A 30 5.33 11.54 -3.52
N VAL A 31 4.96 10.63 -2.63
CA VAL A 31 4.59 10.96 -1.25
C VAL A 31 5.80 11.57 -0.53
N LEU A 32 6.98 10.97 -0.65
CA LEU A 32 8.21 11.45 -0.01
C LEU A 32 8.56 12.89 -0.39
N ASN A 33 8.43 13.22 -1.68
CA ASN A 33 8.69 14.57 -2.20
C ASN A 33 7.68 15.64 -1.72
N ASN A 34 6.66 15.24 -0.96
CA ASN A 34 5.59 16.10 -0.48
C ASN A 34 5.55 16.23 1.06
N GLN A 35 6.69 16.02 1.73
CA GLN A 35 6.88 16.28 3.18
C GLN A 35 5.89 15.52 4.09
N PRO A 36 5.78 14.18 3.96
CA PRO A 36 5.02 13.37 4.90
C PRO A 36 5.73 13.36 6.26
N SER A 37 5.01 13.06 7.34
CA SER A 37 5.68 12.81 8.61
C SER A 37 6.36 11.44 8.60
N GLU A 38 5.73 10.44 7.96
CA GLU A 38 6.23 9.08 7.86
C GLU A 38 5.60 8.35 6.66
N ILE A 39 6.38 7.47 6.03
CA ILE A 39 5.92 6.51 5.04
C ILE A 39 6.22 5.11 5.57
N ILE A 40 5.17 4.30 5.70
CA ILE A 40 5.24 2.88 6.01
C ILE A 40 5.01 2.13 4.71
N GLY A 41 5.93 1.28 4.30
CA GLY A 41 5.77 0.39 3.14
C GLY A 41 5.65 -1.07 3.57
N ILE A 42 4.73 -1.81 2.96
CA ILE A 42 4.60 -3.27 3.16
C ILE A 42 4.58 -4.01 1.82
N ASP A 43 5.35 -5.10 1.75
CA ASP A 43 5.37 -6.05 0.63
C ASP A 43 5.76 -7.45 1.13
N ASN A 44 5.38 -8.50 0.41
CA ASN A 44 5.78 -9.89 0.72
C ASN A 44 6.93 -10.38 -0.16
N ASN A 45 7.40 -9.58 -1.13
CA ASN A 45 8.60 -9.85 -1.90
C ASN A 45 9.85 -9.43 -1.13
N GLU A 46 10.43 -10.38 -0.38
CA GLU A 46 11.62 -10.18 0.46
C GLU A 46 12.79 -9.52 -0.29
N SER A 47 13.16 -10.04 -1.46
CA SER A 47 14.35 -9.55 -2.15
C SER A 47 14.14 -8.16 -2.73
N ALA A 48 12.97 -7.87 -3.29
CA ALA A 48 12.65 -6.53 -3.76
C ALA A 48 12.58 -5.52 -2.61
N LEU A 49 12.05 -5.95 -1.46
CA LEU A 49 12.00 -5.13 -0.25
C LEU A 49 13.40 -4.82 0.30
N PHE A 50 14.31 -5.78 0.28
CA PHE A 50 15.71 -5.57 0.65
C PHE A 50 16.33 -4.45 -0.20
N PHE A 51 16.29 -4.57 -1.53
CA PHE A 51 16.87 -3.55 -2.41
C PHE A 51 16.18 -2.19 -2.28
N LEU A 52 14.86 -2.16 -2.07
CA LEU A 52 14.14 -0.91 -1.83
C LEU A 52 14.57 -0.28 -0.50
N SER A 53 14.75 -1.08 0.55
CA SER A 53 15.21 -0.62 1.87
C SER A 53 16.62 -0.06 1.80
N GLU A 54 17.53 -0.71 1.06
CA GLU A 54 18.86 -0.19 0.80
C GLU A 54 18.82 1.19 0.12
N LYS A 55 17.92 1.38 -0.84
CA LYS A 55 17.75 2.64 -1.57
C LYS A 55 17.30 3.80 -0.66
N TYR A 56 16.44 3.54 0.33
CA TYR A 56 15.91 4.56 1.24
C TYR A 56 16.53 4.53 2.64
N ARG A 57 17.64 3.80 2.84
CA ARG A 57 18.29 3.63 4.15
C ARG A 57 18.55 4.96 4.88
N GLU A 58 19.00 5.97 4.14
CA GLU A 58 19.35 7.29 4.70
C GLU A 58 18.15 8.23 4.83
N ILE A 59 16.93 7.76 4.55
CA ILE A 59 15.69 8.54 4.59
C ILE A 59 14.88 8.12 5.83
N PRO A 60 14.99 8.83 6.97
CA PRO A 60 14.39 8.40 8.23
C PRO A 60 12.86 8.37 8.23
N GLN A 61 12.22 9.05 7.28
CA GLN A 61 10.77 9.02 7.12
C GLN A 61 10.27 7.71 6.50
N VAL A 62 11.13 6.87 5.89
CA VAL A 62 10.72 5.68 5.14
C VAL A 62 11.03 4.42 5.93
N ASN A 63 9.98 3.73 6.36
CA ASN A 63 10.06 2.47 7.09
C ASN A 63 9.41 1.35 6.28
N LEU A 64 10.18 0.32 5.90
CA LEU A 64 9.73 -0.75 5.02
C LEU A 64 9.69 -2.08 5.78
N TYR A 65 8.59 -2.82 5.64
CA TYR A 65 8.33 -4.04 6.39
C TYR A 65 7.93 -5.19 5.48
N LEU A 66 8.51 -6.36 5.72
CA LEU A 66 8.05 -7.60 5.12
C LEU A 66 6.69 -7.95 5.72
N GLY A 67 5.70 -8.28 4.90
CA GLY A 67 4.40 -8.71 5.39
C GLY A 67 3.41 -9.01 4.27
N ASP A 68 2.35 -9.73 4.62
CA ASP A 68 1.31 -10.14 3.69
C ASP A 68 -0.04 -9.53 4.09
N LEU A 69 -0.85 -9.13 3.11
CA LEU A 69 -2.20 -8.62 3.34
C LEU A 69 -3.18 -9.67 3.88
N ARG A 70 -2.83 -10.94 3.72
CA ARG A 70 -3.59 -12.07 4.27
C ARG A 70 -3.46 -12.17 5.80
N ASP A 71 -2.44 -11.52 6.39
CA ASP A 71 -2.25 -11.43 7.85
C ASP A 71 -2.97 -10.21 8.41
N ARG A 72 -4.21 -10.43 8.85
CA ARG A 72 -5.08 -9.39 9.41
C ARG A 72 -4.48 -8.74 10.66
N ASP A 73 -3.91 -9.52 11.57
CA ASP A 73 -3.40 -8.99 12.84
C ASP A 73 -2.19 -8.10 12.59
N ARG A 74 -1.29 -8.51 11.70
CA ARG A 74 -0.16 -7.66 11.29
C ARG A 74 -0.63 -6.35 10.66
N LEU A 75 -1.66 -6.39 9.80
CA LEU A 75 -2.24 -5.18 9.23
C LEU A 75 -2.80 -4.26 10.31
N ILE A 76 -3.56 -4.78 11.28
CA ILE A 76 -4.09 -3.96 12.39
C ILE A 76 -2.97 -3.24 13.12
N HIS A 77 -1.82 -3.88 13.35
CA HIS A 77 -0.67 -3.23 13.99
C HIS A 77 -0.03 -2.16 13.10
N LEU A 78 0.15 -2.44 11.81
CA LEU A 78 0.76 -1.48 10.87
C LEU A 78 -0.12 -0.26 10.57
N LEU A 79 -1.44 -0.41 10.68
CA LEU A 79 -2.38 0.69 10.50
C LEU A 79 -2.51 1.58 11.75
N ASP A 80 -1.79 1.28 12.83
CA ASP A 80 -1.83 2.12 14.02
C ASP A 80 -1.35 3.54 13.73
N SER A 81 -2.21 4.51 14.03
CA SER A 81 -1.93 5.94 13.87
C SER A 81 -1.54 6.33 12.42
N ILE A 82 -2.04 5.60 11.42
CA ILE A 82 -1.95 5.94 9.99
C ILE A 82 -3.07 6.89 9.58
N ASP A 83 -2.74 7.93 8.81
CA ASP A 83 -3.73 8.87 8.30
C ASP A 83 -4.32 8.42 6.95
N ILE A 84 -3.46 7.91 6.07
CA ILE A 84 -3.79 7.59 4.67
C ILE A 84 -3.20 6.23 4.30
N VAL A 85 -4.02 5.38 3.67
CA VAL A 85 -3.57 4.12 3.05
C VAL A 85 -3.62 4.25 1.53
N LEU A 86 -2.51 3.95 0.87
CA LEU A 86 -2.39 3.77 -0.57
C LEU A 86 -2.24 2.28 -0.86
N HIS A 87 -3.32 1.64 -1.29
CA HIS A 87 -3.33 0.21 -1.56
C HIS A 87 -3.04 -0.09 -3.03
N SER A 88 -1.86 -0.68 -3.29
CA SER A 88 -1.41 -1.09 -4.63
C SER A 88 -0.98 -2.55 -4.75
N ALA A 89 -1.11 -3.35 -3.67
CA ALA A 89 -0.76 -4.77 -3.69
C ALA A 89 -1.88 -5.60 -4.32
N ALA A 90 -1.56 -6.34 -5.38
CA ALA A 90 -2.49 -7.25 -6.04
C ALA A 90 -1.77 -8.32 -6.85
N LEU A 91 -2.43 -9.46 -7.06
CA LEU A 91 -2.11 -10.36 -8.16
C LEU A 91 -2.78 -9.84 -9.42
N LYS A 92 -1.97 -9.35 -10.37
CA LYS A 92 -2.46 -8.60 -11.55
C LYS A 92 -2.38 -9.35 -12.88
N HIS A 93 -1.68 -10.49 -12.93
CA HIS A 93 -1.46 -11.25 -14.15
C HIS A 93 -2.59 -12.24 -14.36
N VAL A 94 -3.44 -12.01 -15.38
CA VAL A 94 -4.64 -12.80 -15.68
C VAL A 94 -4.35 -14.30 -15.67
N ILE A 95 -3.36 -14.75 -16.46
CA ILE A 95 -3.00 -16.17 -16.58
C ILE A 95 -2.63 -16.80 -15.22
N LEU A 96 -1.98 -16.05 -14.32
CA LEU A 96 -1.63 -16.57 -13.00
C LEU A 96 -2.85 -16.63 -12.09
N CYS A 97 -3.74 -15.63 -12.16
CA CYS A 97 -4.98 -15.63 -11.39
C CYS A 97 -5.94 -16.75 -11.84
N GLU A 98 -5.99 -17.08 -13.14
CA GLU A 98 -6.78 -18.20 -13.65
C GLU A 98 -6.23 -19.56 -13.20
N LYS A 99 -4.91 -19.70 -13.14
CA LYS A 99 -4.25 -20.92 -12.66
C LYS A 99 -4.33 -21.06 -11.13
N SER A 100 -4.32 -19.95 -10.41
CA SER A 100 -4.34 -19.89 -8.95
C SER A 100 -5.47 -18.97 -8.45
N PRO A 101 -6.75 -19.33 -8.67
CA PRO A 101 -7.89 -18.48 -8.34
C PRO A 101 -8.02 -18.26 -6.83
N THR A 102 -7.69 -19.27 -6.02
CA THR A 102 -7.72 -19.14 -4.55
C THR A 102 -6.75 -18.07 -4.05
N ASP A 103 -5.55 -17.99 -4.63
CA ASP A 103 -4.58 -16.94 -4.28
C ASP A 103 -5.04 -15.56 -4.72
N ALA A 104 -5.66 -15.46 -5.90
CA ALA A 104 -6.26 -14.22 -6.38
C ALA A 104 -7.37 -13.74 -5.43
N VAL A 105 -8.25 -14.63 -4.97
CA VAL A 105 -9.29 -14.30 -3.98
C VAL A 105 -8.66 -13.88 -2.65
N GLN A 106 -7.68 -14.63 -2.13
CA GLN A 106 -7.05 -14.30 -0.86
C GLN A 106 -6.35 -12.93 -0.89
N THR A 107 -5.62 -12.62 -1.97
CA THR A 107 -4.91 -11.33 -2.06
C THR A 107 -5.83 -10.18 -2.45
N ASN A 108 -6.61 -10.33 -3.53
CA ASN A 108 -7.31 -9.21 -4.15
C ASN A 108 -8.70 -8.95 -3.54
N ILE A 109 -9.27 -9.92 -2.81
CA ILE A 109 -10.59 -9.77 -2.17
C ILE A 109 -10.42 -9.76 -0.65
N LEU A 110 -9.94 -10.85 -0.07
CA LEU A 110 -9.81 -10.96 1.39
C LEU A 110 -8.73 -10.00 1.94
N GLY A 111 -7.61 -9.84 1.24
CA GLY A 111 -6.59 -8.86 1.60
C GLY A 111 -7.11 -7.43 1.59
N VAL A 112 -7.98 -7.08 0.64
CA VAL A 112 -8.64 -5.76 0.60
C VAL A 112 -9.61 -5.60 1.77
N GLN A 113 -10.40 -6.64 2.08
CA GLN A 113 -11.29 -6.64 3.24
C GLN A 113 -10.49 -6.42 4.54
N ASN A 114 -9.35 -7.11 4.71
CA ASN A 114 -8.49 -6.93 5.88
C ASN A 114 -8.00 -5.48 6.04
N ILE A 115 -7.63 -4.82 4.93
CA ILE A 115 -7.23 -3.41 4.96
C ILE A 115 -8.40 -2.52 5.36
N ILE A 116 -9.59 -2.74 4.79
CA ILE A 116 -10.79 -1.96 5.11
C ILE A 116 -11.14 -2.10 6.59
N ASP A 117 -11.18 -3.33 7.11
CA ASP A 117 -11.50 -3.60 8.51
C ASP A 117 -10.48 -2.98 9.46
N ALA A 118 -9.18 -3.14 9.17
CA ALA A 118 -8.12 -2.53 9.95
C ALA A 118 -8.17 -0.99 9.90
N ALA A 119 -8.48 -0.41 8.74
CA ALA A 119 -8.60 1.04 8.55
C ALA A 119 -9.77 1.61 9.36
N ILE A 120 -10.92 0.93 9.37
CA ILE A 120 -12.07 1.30 10.20
C ILE A 120 -11.70 1.21 11.68
N GLN A 121 -11.09 0.10 12.11
CA GLN A 121 -10.70 -0.12 13.50
C GLN A 121 -9.69 0.93 14.00
N LYS A 122 -8.77 1.36 13.14
CA LYS A 122 -7.73 2.35 13.46
C LYS A 122 -8.10 3.78 13.10
N GLN A 123 -9.34 4.02 12.65
CA GLN A 123 -9.86 5.35 12.31
C GLN A 123 -9.02 6.08 11.25
N VAL A 124 -8.50 5.33 10.28
CA VAL A 124 -7.77 5.89 9.14
C VAL A 124 -8.70 6.81 8.36
N LYS A 125 -8.21 8.02 8.01
CA LYS A 125 -9.05 9.05 7.38
C LYS A 125 -9.41 8.70 5.95
N ARG A 126 -8.49 8.07 5.21
CA ARG A 126 -8.67 7.75 3.78
C ARG A 126 -7.94 6.47 3.38
N VAL A 127 -8.62 5.65 2.57
CA VAL A 127 -8.04 4.51 1.86
C VAL A 127 -8.22 4.76 0.36
N LEU A 128 -7.13 4.72 -0.40
CA LEU A 128 -7.15 4.79 -1.86
C LEU A 128 -6.82 3.41 -2.41
N PHE A 129 -7.75 2.84 -3.18
CA PHE A 129 -7.63 1.53 -3.81
C PHE A 129 -7.25 1.67 -5.28
N THR A 130 -6.24 0.91 -5.73
CA THR A 130 -5.83 0.86 -7.13
C THR A 130 -6.57 -0.25 -7.86
N SER A 131 -7.48 0.11 -8.77
CA SER A 131 -8.21 -0.84 -9.63
C SER A 131 -7.60 -0.95 -11.03
N SER A 132 -8.20 -1.75 -11.90
CA SER A 132 -7.84 -1.84 -13.32
C SER A 132 -9.05 -1.91 -14.23
N ASP A 133 -8.84 -1.63 -15.52
CA ASP A 133 -9.83 -1.78 -16.60
C ASP A 133 -10.40 -3.20 -16.69
N LYS A 134 -9.63 -4.22 -16.31
CA LYS A 134 -10.08 -5.63 -16.25
C LYS A 134 -11.22 -5.88 -15.28
N ALA A 135 -11.54 -4.93 -14.40
CA ALA A 135 -12.72 -5.03 -13.53
C ALA A 135 -14.04 -4.76 -14.29
N VAL A 136 -13.96 -4.22 -15.51
CA VAL A 136 -15.12 -3.95 -16.36
C VAL A 136 -15.39 -5.18 -17.25
N ASN A 137 -16.57 -5.79 -17.09
CA ASN A 137 -16.95 -7.04 -17.78
C ASN A 137 -15.83 -8.11 -17.71
N PRO A 138 -15.44 -8.51 -16.47
CA PRO A 138 -14.30 -9.39 -16.21
C PRO A 138 -14.53 -10.83 -16.68
#